data_AF-A0A968HRV0-F1
#
_entry.id   AF-A0A968HRV0-F1
#
_cell.length_a   1.000
_cell.length_b   1.000
_cell.length_c   1.000
_cell.angle_alpha   90.00
_cell.angle_beta   90.00
_cell.angle_gamma   90.00
#
_symmetry.space_group_name_H-M   'P 1'
#
loop_
_entity.id
_entity.type
_entity.pdbx_description
1 polymer ?
#
loop_
_entity_poly.entity_id
_entity_poly.type
_entity_poly.pdbx_seq_one_letter_code
_entity_poly.pdbx_strand_id
1 'polypeptide(L)'
;MTRNQNSWCFSGAIAVATLALISCQAATSLPGRYELDTPEGRVTVIITADQRLLAVNPADENDVIEVEFRKVSEDTTLPQSAQVKKLPTRDSRQTSRRESSARNTVGALNRGQQAYYLEFQRFAPQLAQLQLGIKDDEFYRYVSEPIGEGAVQNTAIPLKPDLKVFVGIVAIVQGNLDSRICVNAQASAQELPRVNVPTSTPLTSLPACPPGYEQLP
;
A
#
# COMPACT_ATOMS: atom_id res chain seq x y z
N MET A 1 15.56 -43.46 -46.97
CA MET A 1 16.09 -42.27 -46.26
C MET A 1 14.98 -41.80 -45.34
N THR A 2 15.03 -41.80 -44.01
CA THR A 2 16.14 -41.73 -43.05
C THR A 2 15.64 -42.19 -41.66
N ARG A 3 16.42 -43.08 -41.02
CA ARG A 3 16.88 -43.10 -39.60
C ARG A 3 15.89 -42.95 -38.43
N ASN A 4 15.80 -43.96 -37.55
CA ASN A 4 16.60 -44.20 -36.30
C ASN A 4 16.00 -43.46 -35.08
N GLN A 5 16.00 -43.98 -33.84
CA GLN A 5 16.55 -45.20 -33.26
C GLN A 5 15.88 -45.38 -31.89
N ASN A 6 15.38 -46.59 -31.61
CA ASN A 6 15.18 -47.11 -30.26
C ASN A 6 16.54 -47.57 -29.71
N SER A 7 16.79 -47.37 -28.41
CA SER A 7 17.82 -48.12 -27.68
C SER A 7 17.22 -48.64 -26.38
N TRP A 8 17.20 -49.97 -26.28
CA TRP A 8 16.70 -50.77 -25.18
C TRP A 8 17.84 -51.05 -24.18
N CYS A 9 17.52 -51.06 -22.87
CA CYS A 9 18.41 -51.61 -21.85
C CYS A 9 18.35 -53.15 -21.89
N PHE A 10 19.52 -53.77 -22.04
CA PHE A 10 19.72 -55.22 -22.00
C PHE A 10 19.51 -55.77 -20.58
N SER A 11 18.87 -56.94 -20.48
CA SER A 11 18.84 -57.80 -19.30
C SER A 11 19.83 -58.96 -19.49
N GLY A 12 20.69 -59.19 -18.51
CA GLY A 12 21.50 -60.39 -18.35
C GLY A 12 21.63 -60.68 -16.85
N ALA A 13 21.12 -61.82 -16.42
CA ALA A 13 21.08 -62.26 -15.03
C ALA A 13 22.19 -63.29 -14.76
N ILE A 14 22.93 -63.16 -13.65
CA ILE A 14 23.36 -64.27 -12.74
C ILE A 14 23.55 -63.69 -11.31
N ALA A 15 23.07 -64.44 -10.32
CA ALA A 15 22.83 -64.11 -8.92
C ALA A 15 24.06 -63.91 -8.01
N VAL A 16 23.97 -62.97 -7.04
CA VAL A 16 24.29 -63.15 -5.60
C VAL A 16 23.45 -62.14 -4.80
N ALA A 17 22.85 -62.58 -3.70
CA ALA A 17 21.91 -61.82 -2.88
C ALA A 17 22.54 -60.62 -2.14
N THR A 18 21.95 -59.45 -2.35
CA THR A 18 21.80 -58.39 -1.33
C THR A 18 20.57 -57.55 -1.70
N LEU A 19 19.54 -57.58 -0.85
CA LEU A 19 18.43 -56.63 -0.91
C LEU A 19 19.02 -55.23 -0.67
N ALA A 20 19.17 -54.45 -1.73
CA ALA A 20 19.32 -53.00 -1.63
C ALA A 20 18.10 -52.37 -2.31
N LEU A 21 17.09 -52.05 -1.48
CA LEU A 21 16.09 -51.05 -1.79
C LEU A 21 16.83 -49.76 -2.15
N ILE A 22 16.99 -49.46 -3.44
CA ILE A 22 17.33 -48.10 -3.84
C ILE A 22 16.02 -47.33 -3.81
N SER A 23 15.70 -46.87 -2.60
CA SER A 23 14.75 -45.81 -2.34
C SER A 23 15.07 -44.62 -3.25
N CYS A 24 14.08 -44.19 -4.03
CA CYS A 24 14.07 -42.87 -4.62
C CYS A 24 14.12 -41.87 -3.46
N GLN A 25 15.29 -41.33 -3.13
CA GLN A 25 15.43 -40.34 -2.07
C GLN A 25 14.84 -39.03 -2.56
N ALA A 26 13.73 -38.66 -1.92
CA ALA A 26 13.07 -37.37 -2.01
C ALA A 26 14.03 -36.21 -1.72
N ALA A 27 13.72 -35.04 -2.24
CA ALA A 27 14.47 -33.80 -2.03
C ALA A 27 14.68 -33.50 -0.54
N THR A 28 15.85 -33.88 -0.03
CA THR A 28 16.42 -33.44 1.25
C THR A 28 17.37 -32.28 0.93
N SER A 29 17.27 -31.10 1.53
CA SER A 29 17.22 -30.93 2.97
C SER A 29 16.81 -29.49 3.34
N LEU A 30 15.91 -29.35 4.32
CA LEU A 30 15.51 -28.09 4.98
C LEU A 30 16.65 -27.23 5.58
N PRO A 31 17.83 -27.77 5.97
CA PRO A 31 18.91 -26.96 6.49
C PRO A 31 19.51 -26.02 5.45
N GLY A 32 19.75 -24.78 5.84
CA GLY A 32 20.26 -23.75 4.95
C GLY A 32 20.17 -22.37 5.57
N ARG A 33 20.82 -21.42 4.89
CA ARG A 33 20.71 -19.99 5.18
C ARG A 33 19.73 -19.38 4.18
N TYR A 34 18.71 -18.70 4.69
CA TYR A 34 17.63 -18.10 3.93
C TYR A 34 17.60 -16.60 4.21
N GLU A 35 17.42 -15.80 3.16
CA GLU A 35 17.17 -14.37 3.30
C GLU A 35 15.68 -14.11 3.13
N LEU A 36 15.11 -13.41 4.10
CA LEU A 36 13.73 -12.95 4.06
C LEU A 36 13.72 -11.44 3.81
N ASP A 37 13.13 -11.03 2.70
CA ASP A 37 12.81 -9.63 2.46
C ASP A 37 11.58 -9.24 3.28
N THR A 38 11.80 -8.48 4.36
CA THR A 38 10.74 -7.95 5.21
C THR A 38 10.51 -6.46 4.93
N PRO A 39 9.44 -5.86 5.47
CA PRO A 39 9.17 -4.44 5.33
C PRO A 39 10.29 -3.55 5.89
N GLU A 40 10.96 -4.05 6.93
CA GLU A 40 11.90 -3.36 7.80
C GLU A 40 13.36 -3.59 7.37
N GLY A 41 13.64 -4.66 6.63
CA GLY A 41 15.02 -5.06 6.32
C GLY A 41 15.11 -6.45 5.71
N ARG A 42 16.32 -6.85 5.36
CA ARG A 42 16.60 -8.27 5.13
C ARG A 42 16.86 -8.92 6.47
N VAL A 43 16.17 -10.00 6.75
CA VAL A 43 16.42 -10.84 7.92
C VAL A 43 17.04 -12.13 7.42
N THR A 44 18.15 -12.54 8.01
CA THR A 44 18.70 -13.87 7.75
C THR A 44 18.08 -14.85 8.72
N VAL A 45 17.57 -15.94 8.17
CA VAL A 45 17.09 -17.10 8.93
C VAL A 45 17.95 -18.31 8.58
N ILE A 46 18.44 -19.01 9.60
CA ILE A 46 19.23 -20.23 9.43
C ILE A 46 18.40 -21.39 9.97
N ILE A 47 18.13 -22.38 9.12
CA ILE A 47 17.60 -23.67 9.55
C ILE A 47 18.79 -24.61 9.68
N THR A 48 19.00 -25.13 10.87
CA THR A 48 20.11 -26.03 11.19
C THR A 48 19.74 -27.48 10.93
N ALA A 49 20.74 -28.37 10.83
CA ALA A 49 20.52 -29.80 10.58
C ALA A 49 19.74 -30.50 11.70
N ASP A 50 19.83 -29.97 12.91
CA ASP A 50 19.10 -30.38 14.11
C ASP A 50 17.75 -29.67 14.27
N GLN A 51 17.23 -29.04 13.20
CA GLN A 51 15.91 -28.40 13.17
C GLN A 51 15.73 -27.25 14.17
N ARG A 52 16.78 -26.46 14.41
CA ARG A 52 16.66 -25.14 15.07
C ARG A 52 16.56 -24.02 14.04
N LEU A 53 15.68 -23.06 14.31
CA LEU A 53 15.48 -21.87 13.50
C LEU A 53 16.17 -20.72 14.20
N LEU A 54 17.20 -20.17 13.57
CA LEU A 54 17.97 -19.06 14.11
C LEU A 54 17.67 -17.81 13.30
N ALA A 55 17.17 -16.77 13.93
CA ALA A 55 17.02 -15.45 13.34
C ALA A 55 18.25 -14.60 13.71
N VAL A 56 18.96 -14.09 12.71
CA VAL A 56 20.13 -13.22 12.91
C VAL A 56 19.69 -11.77 12.86
N ASN A 57 20.04 -11.00 13.89
CA ASN A 57 19.79 -9.57 13.92
C ASN A 57 20.60 -8.88 12.79
N PRO A 58 19.96 -8.10 11.91
CA PRO A 58 20.67 -7.43 10.82
C PRO A 58 21.61 -6.31 11.28
N ALA A 59 21.48 -5.83 12.52
CA ALA A 59 22.34 -4.78 13.09
C ALA A 59 23.56 -5.32 13.84
N ASP A 60 23.50 -6.56 14.33
CA ASP A 60 24.60 -7.24 15.02
C ASP A 60 24.54 -8.74 14.69
N GLU A 61 25.51 -9.22 13.92
CA GLU A 61 25.57 -10.62 13.48
C GLU A 61 25.83 -11.62 14.62
N ASN A 62 26.22 -11.13 15.80
CA ASN A 62 26.41 -11.95 17.00
C ASN A 62 25.12 -12.09 17.84
N ASP A 63 24.12 -11.25 17.58
CA ASP A 63 22.82 -11.31 18.23
C ASP A 63 21.89 -12.25 17.46
N VAL A 64 21.84 -13.49 17.93
CA VAL A 64 21.09 -14.59 17.30
C VAL A 64 19.97 -15.04 18.23
N ILE A 65 18.73 -14.97 17.73
CA ILE A 65 17.55 -15.43 18.45
C ILE A 65 17.18 -16.83 17.96
N GLU A 66 17.19 -17.80 18.87
CA GLU A 66 16.66 -19.14 18.58
C GLU A 66 15.13 -19.12 18.71
N VAL A 67 14.46 -19.52 17.64
CA VAL A 67 13.00 -19.63 17.56
C VAL A 67 12.62 -21.09 17.62
N GLU A 68 11.85 -21.47 18.63
CA GLU A 68 11.31 -22.80 18.74
C GLU A 68 10.25 -23.02 17.65
N PHE A 69 10.43 -24.04 16.82
CA PHE A 69 9.42 -24.47 15.86
C PHE A 69 9.34 -25.99 15.82
N ARG A 70 8.14 -26.51 15.55
CA ARG A 70 7.88 -27.94 15.43
C ARG A 70 7.18 -28.21 14.11
N LYS A 71 7.62 -29.24 13.41
CA LYS A 71 6.91 -29.74 12.23
C LYS A 71 5.56 -30.33 12.62
N VAL A 72 4.50 -29.84 12.00
CA VAL A 72 3.11 -30.27 12.29
C VAL A 72 2.47 -31.11 11.17
N SER A 73 3.05 -31.11 9.96
CA SER A 73 2.55 -31.91 8.82
C SER A 73 3.67 -32.14 7.78
N GLU A 74 3.53 -33.22 7.02
CA GLU A 74 4.30 -33.49 5.78
C GLU A 74 3.59 -32.97 4.53
N ASP A 75 2.33 -32.54 4.67
CA ASP A 75 1.53 -32.01 3.57
C ASP A 75 2.06 -30.63 3.14
N THR A 76 2.54 -30.54 1.91
CA THR A 76 3.06 -29.32 1.30
C THR A 76 1.99 -28.56 0.50
N THR A 77 0.75 -29.05 0.48
CA THR A 77 -0.35 -28.39 -0.21
C THR A 77 -0.86 -27.22 0.64
N LEU A 78 -0.99 -26.06 0.00
CA LEU A 78 -1.59 -24.90 0.65
C LEU A 78 -3.08 -25.18 0.88
N PRO A 79 -3.64 -24.97 2.08
CA PRO A 79 -5.07 -25.14 2.31
C PRO A 79 -5.88 -24.32 1.31
N GLN A 80 -6.96 -24.88 0.75
CA GLN A 80 -7.77 -24.20 -0.27
C GLN A 80 -8.37 -22.86 0.20
N SER A 81 -8.48 -22.67 1.52
CA SER A 81 -8.95 -21.43 2.15
C SER A 81 -7.86 -20.39 2.41
N ALA A 82 -6.58 -20.71 2.18
CA ALA A 82 -5.48 -19.80 2.49
C ALA A 82 -5.23 -18.81 1.35
N GLN A 83 -5.20 -17.52 1.69
CA GLN A 83 -4.82 -16.47 0.76
C GLN A 83 -3.36 -16.05 1.02
N VAL A 84 -2.50 -16.18 0.02
CA VAL A 84 -1.11 -15.71 0.11
C VAL A 84 -1.09 -14.18 -0.03
N LYS A 85 -0.95 -13.48 1.09
CA LYS A 85 -0.80 -12.02 1.10
C LYS A 85 0.65 -11.64 0.86
N LYS A 86 0.95 -11.04 -0.29
CA LYS A 86 2.27 -10.43 -0.52
C LYS A 86 2.42 -9.22 0.39
N LEU A 87 3.57 -9.12 1.03
CA LEU A 87 3.91 -7.91 1.77
C LEU A 87 4.03 -6.73 0.78
N PRO A 88 3.59 -5.53 1.16
CA PRO A 88 3.81 -4.35 0.35
C PRO A 88 5.32 -4.14 0.15
N THR A 89 5.73 -3.68 -1.02
CA THR A 89 7.13 -3.31 -1.28
C THR A 89 7.49 -2.02 -0.52
N ARG A 90 8.78 -1.72 -0.37
CA ARG A 90 9.24 -0.46 0.25
C ARG A 90 8.65 0.76 -0.47
N ASP A 91 8.64 0.72 -1.80
CA ASP A 91 8.12 1.80 -2.63
C ASP A 91 6.63 2.03 -2.37
N SER A 92 5.82 0.95 -2.34
CA SER A 92 4.39 1.07 -2.07
C SER A 92 4.09 1.67 -0.68
N ARG A 93 4.94 1.40 0.33
CA ARG A 93 4.85 2.04 1.65
C ARG A 93 5.24 3.51 1.61
N GLN A 94 6.28 3.88 0.85
CA GLN A 94 6.68 5.28 0.70
C GLN A 94 5.59 6.10 0.00
N THR A 95 5.03 5.59 -1.10
CA THR A 95 3.88 6.20 -1.79
C THR A 95 2.70 6.35 -0.81
N SER A 96 2.37 5.31 -0.05
CA SER A 96 1.28 5.36 0.95
C SER A 96 1.52 6.42 2.05
N ARG A 97 2.77 6.60 2.50
CA ARG A 97 3.12 7.64 3.49
C ARG A 97 2.95 9.04 2.91
N ARG A 98 3.40 9.27 1.67
CA ARG A 98 3.25 10.55 0.96
C ARG A 98 1.78 10.89 0.76
N GLU A 99 0.99 9.92 0.30
CA GLU A 99 -0.46 10.06 0.16
C GLU A 99 -1.17 10.35 1.50
N SER A 100 -0.78 9.65 2.57
CA SER A 100 -1.32 9.93 3.91
C SER A 100 -0.98 11.33 4.39
N SER A 101 0.23 11.82 4.11
CA SER A 101 0.63 13.19 4.42
C SER A 101 -0.26 14.20 3.69
N ALA A 102 -0.43 14.04 2.38
CA ALA A 102 -1.28 14.91 1.58
C ALA A 102 -2.74 14.92 2.04
N ARG A 103 -3.32 13.74 2.35
CA ARG A 103 -4.67 13.64 2.94
C ARG A 103 -4.77 14.43 4.24
N ASN A 104 -3.79 14.28 5.14
CA ASN A 104 -3.77 14.99 6.42
C ASN A 104 -3.68 16.51 6.23
N THR A 105 -2.86 16.96 5.26
CA THR A 105 -2.75 18.37 4.89
C THR A 105 -4.09 18.91 4.37
N VAL A 106 -4.78 18.20 3.47
CA VAL A 106 -6.12 18.59 2.99
C VAL A 106 -7.11 18.66 4.14
N GLY A 107 -7.07 17.72 5.08
CA GLY A 107 -7.89 17.77 6.30
C GLY A 107 -7.59 18.99 7.17
N ALA A 108 -6.32 19.38 7.29
CA ALA A 108 -5.93 20.61 7.99
C ALA A 108 -6.44 21.86 7.27
N LEU A 109 -6.35 21.91 5.93
CA LEU A 109 -6.90 22.99 5.11
C LEU A 109 -8.42 23.12 5.29
N ASN A 110 -9.15 22.00 5.32
CA ASN A 110 -10.59 22.02 5.57
C ASN A 110 -10.93 22.63 6.93
N ARG A 111 -10.26 22.17 8.01
CA ARG A 111 -10.44 22.74 9.35
C ARG A 111 -10.05 24.22 9.41
N GLY A 112 -8.99 24.61 8.71
CA GLY A 112 -8.59 26.02 8.58
C GLY A 112 -9.66 26.87 7.92
N GLN A 113 -10.24 26.39 6.81
CA GLN A 113 -11.33 27.08 6.12
C GLN A 113 -12.58 27.22 7.01
N GLN A 114 -12.92 26.19 7.78
CA GLN A 114 -14.01 26.25 8.75
C GLN A 114 -13.75 27.30 9.83
N ALA A 115 -12.56 27.29 10.44
CA ALA A 115 -12.18 28.28 11.46
C ALA A 115 -12.19 29.71 10.90
N TYR A 116 -11.62 29.91 9.72
CA TYR A 116 -11.61 31.20 9.04
C TYR A 116 -13.02 31.69 8.73
N TYR A 117 -13.93 30.79 8.30
CA TYR A 117 -15.33 31.15 8.10
C TYR A 117 -16.01 31.56 9.40
N LEU A 118 -15.79 30.84 10.50
CA LEU A 118 -16.37 31.20 11.80
C LEU A 118 -15.92 32.60 12.25
N GLU A 119 -14.68 32.96 12.00
CA GLU A 119 -14.11 34.26 12.37
C GLU A 119 -14.57 35.41 11.44
N PHE A 120 -14.56 35.19 10.12
CA PHE A 120 -14.74 36.26 9.13
C PHE A 120 -16.04 36.17 8.31
N GLN A 121 -16.86 35.15 8.54
CA GLN A 121 -18.11 34.86 7.83
C GLN A 121 -17.95 34.73 6.30
N ARG A 122 -16.75 34.31 5.86
CA ARG A 122 -16.40 34.01 4.47
C ARG A 122 -15.25 33.02 4.44
N PHE A 123 -15.12 32.24 3.37
CA PHE A 123 -13.95 31.38 3.19
C PHE A 123 -12.71 32.19 2.81
N ALA A 124 -11.53 31.68 3.14
CA ALA A 124 -10.28 32.32 2.81
C ALA A 124 -10.02 32.20 1.30
N PRO A 125 -9.81 33.31 0.58
CA PRO A 125 -9.48 33.30 -0.85
C PRO A 125 -8.06 32.78 -1.14
N GLN A 126 -7.18 32.74 -0.14
CA GLN A 126 -5.79 32.34 -0.30
C GLN A 126 -5.34 31.48 0.89
N LEU A 127 -4.57 30.44 0.59
CA LEU A 127 -3.98 29.53 1.58
C LEU A 127 -3.19 30.24 2.69
N ALA A 128 -2.44 31.30 2.33
CA ALA A 128 -1.63 32.05 3.29
C ALA A 128 -2.47 32.70 4.41
N GLN A 129 -3.74 33.03 4.14
CA GLN A 129 -4.63 33.65 5.12
C GLN A 129 -5.11 32.66 6.19
N LEU A 130 -4.98 31.36 5.95
CA LEU A 130 -5.28 30.33 6.94
C LEU A 130 -4.18 30.21 8.02
N GLN A 131 -3.01 30.80 7.80
CA GLN A 131 -1.87 30.82 8.73
C GLN A 131 -1.42 29.42 9.24
N LEU A 132 -1.67 28.37 8.47
CA LEU A 132 -1.35 26.98 8.84
C LEU A 132 0.11 26.58 8.59
N GLY A 133 0.92 27.45 7.98
CA GLY A 133 2.30 27.15 7.60
C GLY A 133 2.45 26.09 6.50
N ILE A 134 1.35 25.70 5.85
CA ILE A 134 1.34 24.71 4.76
C ILE A 134 2.00 25.31 3.53
N LYS A 135 2.94 24.55 2.97
CA LYS A 135 3.68 24.89 1.75
C LYS A 135 3.68 23.69 0.82
N ASP A 136 3.87 23.95 -0.46
CA ASP A 136 4.13 22.90 -1.44
C ASP A 136 5.40 22.13 -1.09
N ASP A 137 5.40 20.84 -1.43
CA ASP A 137 6.55 19.95 -1.25
C ASP A 137 6.95 19.32 -2.59
N GLU A 138 7.90 18.37 -2.56
CA GLU A 138 8.40 17.71 -3.78
C GLU A 138 7.38 16.73 -4.43
N PHE A 139 6.28 16.42 -3.74
CA PHE A 139 5.27 15.43 -4.11
C PHE A 139 3.90 16.05 -4.38
N TYR A 140 3.55 17.15 -3.72
CA TYR A 140 2.25 17.78 -3.81
C TYR A 140 2.32 19.30 -3.86
N ARG A 141 1.46 19.87 -4.71
CA ARG A 141 1.09 21.28 -4.70
C ARG A 141 -0.30 21.45 -4.10
N TYR A 142 -0.48 22.44 -3.23
CA TYR A 142 -1.75 22.70 -2.56
C TYR A 142 -2.43 23.94 -3.12
N VAL A 143 -3.72 23.81 -3.47
CA VAL A 143 -4.52 24.91 -4.03
C VAL A 143 -5.85 24.99 -3.27
N SER A 144 -6.34 26.21 -3.04
CA SER A 144 -7.65 26.48 -2.43
C SER A 144 -8.42 27.43 -3.33
N GLU A 145 -9.61 27.02 -3.76
CA GLU A 145 -10.44 27.78 -4.70
C GLU A 145 -11.91 27.78 -4.26
N PRO A 146 -12.61 28.92 -4.30
CA PRO A 146 -14.05 28.95 -4.08
C PRO A 146 -14.77 28.19 -5.19
N ILE A 147 -15.76 27.37 -4.82
CA ILE A 147 -16.53 26.56 -5.77
C ILE A 147 -18.03 26.92 -5.69
N GLY A 148 -18.35 28.17 -5.95
CA GLY A 148 -19.72 28.69 -5.83
C GLY A 148 -19.97 29.40 -4.50
N GLU A 149 -21.24 29.75 -4.25
CA GLU A 149 -21.62 30.49 -3.06
C GLU A 149 -21.66 29.58 -1.83
N GLY A 150 -20.81 29.88 -0.84
CA GLY A 150 -20.79 29.13 0.42
C GLY A 150 -20.08 27.78 0.36
N ALA A 151 -19.17 27.57 -0.61
CA ALA A 151 -18.30 26.40 -0.65
C ALA A 151 -16.88 26.74 -1.12
N VAL A 152 -15.90 26.00 -0.63
CA VAL A 152 -14.48 26.10 -1.01
C VAL A 152 -13.91 24.69 -1.21
N GLN A 153 -13.03 24.58 -2.19
CA GLN A 153 -12.32 23.36 -2.55
C GLN A 153 -10.83 23.51 -2.21
N ASN A 154 -10.30 22.58 -1.43
CA ASN A 154 -8.88 22.44 -1.16
C ASN A 154 -8.35 21.22 -1.92
N THR A 155 -7.33 21.37 -2.75
CA THR A 155 -6.82 20.28 -3.59
C THR A 155 -5.34 20.03 -3.32
N ALA A 156 -4.96 18.78 -3.08
CA ALA A 156 -3.57 18.32 -3.14
C ALA A 156 -3.32 17.69 -4.51
N ILE A 157 -2.54 18.37 -5.32
CA ILE A 157 -2.24 18.01 -6.71
C ILE A 157 -0.91 17.26 -6.71
N PRO A 158 -0.89 15.99 -7.14
CA PRO A 158 0.33 15.22 -7.19
C PRO A 158 1.30 15.77 -8.25
N LEU A 159 2.56 15.90 -7.89
CA LEU A 159 3.67 16.28 -8.77
C LEU A 159 4.37 15.06 -9.38
N LYS A 160 3.96 13.84 -8.97
CA LYS A 160 4.46 12.55 -9.48
C LYS A 160 3.28 11.69 -9.97
N PRO A 161 3.46 10.90 -11.04
CA PRO A 161 2.38 10.17 -11.69
C PRO A 161 1.90 8.93 -10.91
N ASP A 162 2.58 8.52 -9.84
CA ASP A 162 2.23 7.38 -8.98
C ASP A 162 1.41 7.77 -7.75
N LEU A 163 1.11 9.06 -7.60
CA LEU A 163 0.42 9.61 -6.44
C LEU A 163 -1.04 9.95 -6.77
N LYS A 164 -1.93 9.67 -5.81
CA LYS A 164 -3.35 10.01 -5.88
C LYS A 164 -3.61 11.51 -5.72
N VAL A 165 -4.76 11.95 -6.20
CA VAL A 165 -5.27 13.32 -6.02
C VAL A 165 -6.22 13.34 -4.84
N PHE A 166 -6.09 14.34 -3.97
CA PHE A 166 -7.01 14.55 -2.85
C PHE A 166 -7.75 15.88 -3.00
N VAL A 167 -9.07 15.85 -2.82
CA VAL A 167 -9.95 17.02 -2.89
C VAL A 167 -10.72 17.12 -1.59
N GLY A 168 -10.47 18.17 -0.82
CA GLY A 168 -11.25 18.58 0.33
C GLY A 168 -12.34 19.57 -0.09
N ILE A 169 -13.56 19.36 0.36
CA ILE A 169 -14.69 20.26 0.16
C ILE A 169 -15.09 20.76 1.54
N VAL A 170 -15.28 22.07 1.67
CA VAL A 170 -15.92 22.68 2.84
C VAL A 170 -17.08 23.51 2.34
N ALA A 171 -18.26 23.35 2.92
CA ALA A 171 -19.43 24.13 2.53
C ALA A 171 -20.34 24.44 3.71
N ILE A 172 -21.19 25.43 3.52
CA ILE A 172 -22.25 25.81 4.45
C ILE A 172 -23.52 25.08 4.02
N VAL A 173 -23.90 24.05 4.76
CA VAL A 173 -25.07 23.22 4.51
C VAL A 173 -26.11 23.53 5.57
N GLN A 174 -27.26 24.10 5.16
CA GLN A 174 -28.34 24.49 6.06
C GLN A 174 -27.87 25.35 7.25
N GLY A 175 -26.91 26.25 7.00
CA GLY A 175 -26.34 27.13 8.03
C GLY A 175 -25.23 26.51 8.88
N ASN A 176 -24.86 25.24 8.66
CA ASN A 176 -23.78 24.57 9.37
C ASN A 176 -22.57 24.36 8.45
N LEU A 177 -21.36 24.46 9.00
CA LEU A 177 -20.15 24.11 8.27
C LEU A 177 -19.98 22.59 8.24
N ASP A 178 -19.87 22.02 7.05
CA ASP A 178 -19.60 20.61 6.84
C ASP A 178 -18.40 20.44 5.89
N SER A 179 -17.74 19.28 5.94
CA SER A 179 -16.60 19.00 5.08
C SER A 179 -16.47 17.53 4.69
N ARG A 180 -15.83 17.30 3.53
CA ARG A 180 -15.56 15.98 2.99
C ARG A 180 -14.19 15.96 2.36
N ILE A 181 -13.55 14.79 2.34
CA ILE A 181 -12.36 14.53 1.54
C ILE A 181 -12.70 13.45 0.53
N CYS A 182 -12.28 13.67 -0.71
CA CYS A 182 -12.45 12.80 -1.85
C CYS A 182 -11.07 12.42 -2.39
N VAL A 183 -10.93 11.20 -2.89
CA VAL A 183 -9.69 10.68 -3.49
C VAL A 183 -9.96 10.11 -4.86
N ASN A 184 -9.08 10.35 -5.82
CA ASN A 184 -9.08 9.59 -7.06
C ASN A 184 -8.14 8.39 -6.89
N ALA A 185 -8.66 7.18 -7.12
CA ALA A 185 -7.87 5.96 -7.08
C ALA A 185 -6.86 5.87 -8.24
N GLN A 186 -7.12 6.59 -9.34
CA GLN A 186 -6.20 6.72 -10.46
C GLN A 186 -5.21 7.84 -10.19
N ALA A 187 -3.94 7.54 -10.42
CA ALA A 187 -2.87 8.52 -10.29
C ALA A 187 -2.83 9.44 -11.53
N SER A 188 -2.42 10.68 -11.29
CA SER A 188 -2.37 11.82 -12.22
C SER A 188 -3.66 12.66 -12.34
N ALA A 189 -3.47 13.98 -12.22
CA ALA A 189 -4.40 14.99 -12.69
C ALA A 189 -3.68 15.80 -13.77
N GLN A 190 -4.02 15.58 -15.04
CA GLN A 190 -3.66 16.50 -16.14
C GLN A 190 -4.46 17.81 -16.05
N GLU A 191 -5.58 17.82 -15.32
CA GLU A 191 -6.41 18.99 -15.07
C GLU A 191 -6.99 18.95 -13.65
N LEU A 192 -7.20 20.12 -13.04
CA LEU A 192 -7.76 20.21 -11.69
C LEU A 192 -9.18 19.64 -11.68
N PRO A 193 -9.49 18.68 -10.78
CA PRO A 193 -10.85 18.20 -10.63
C PRO A 193 -11.73 19.36 -10.16
N ARG A 194 -12.79 19.68 -10.91
CA ARG A 194 -13.79 20.65 -10.47
C ARG A 194 -14.95 19.94 -9.82
N VAL A 195 -15.27 20.33 -8.59
CA VAL A 195 -16.51 19.91 -7.92
C VAL A 195 -17.68 20.67 -8.52
N ASN A 196 -18.72 19.95 -8.92
CA ASN A 196 -19.99 20.56 -9.31
C ASN A 196 -20.77 20.93 -8.04
N VAL A 197 -21.01 22.21 -7.83
CA VAL A 197 -21.78 22.69 -6.68
C VAL A 197 -23.23 22.93 -7.09
N PRO A 198 -24.21 22.46 -6.30
CA PRO A 198 -25.61 22.74 -6.54
C PRO A 198 -25.87 24.25 -6.60
N THR A 199 -26.71 24.69 -7.53
CA THR A 199 -27.09 26.10 -7.71
C THR A 199 -28.05 26.62 -6.64
N SER A 200 -28.54 25.78 -5.74
CA SER A 200 -29.46 26.17 -4.67
C SER A 200 -28.71 26.77 -3.47
N THR A 201 -29.07 27.99 -3.08
CA THR A 201 -28.64 28.62 -1.82
C THR A 201 -29.83 28.80 -0.87
N PRO A 202 -29.72 28.45 0.43
CA PRO A 202 -28.60 27.74 1.06
C PRO A 202 -28.49 26.29 0.56
N LEU A 203 -27.27 25.74 0.59
CA LEU A 203 -27.06 24.33 0.22
C LEU A 203 -27.82 23.42 1.18
N THR A 204 -28.53 22.43 0.62
CA THR A 204 -29.29 21.43 1.38
C THR A 204 -28.47 20.18 1.70
N SER A 205 -27.37 19.97 0.98
CA SER A 205 -26.42 18.87 1.20
C SER A 205 -25.01 19.28 0.80
N LEU A 206 -24.00 18.65 1.41
CA LEU A 206 -22.60 18.85 1.03
C LEU A 206 -22.36 18.38 -0.42
N PRO A 207 -21.64 19.16 -1.26
CA PRO A 207 -21.36 18.76 -2.63
C PRO A 207 -20.74 17.37 -2.75
N ALA A 208 -21.15 16.63 -3.77
CA ALA A 208 -20.63 15.31 -4.06
C ALA A 208 -19.15 15.39 -4.47
N CYS A 209 -18.43 14.28 -4.32
CA CYS A 209 -17.09 14.16 -4.89
C CYS A 209 -17.14 14.34 -6.42
N PRO A 210 -16.08 14.89 -7.04
CA PRO A 210 -16.00 14.97 -8.49
C PRO A 210 -16.14 13.58 -9.14
N PRO A 211 -16.61 13.49 -10.39
CA PRO A 211 -16.68 12.22 -11.11
C PRO A 211 -15.33 11.49 -11.10
N GLY A 212 -15.32 10.20 -10.76
CA GLY A 212 -14.10 9.39 -10.63
C GLY A 212 -13.39 9.48 -9.27
N TYR A 213 -13.95 10.25 -8.31
CA TYR A 213 -13.43 10.32 -6.95
C TYR A 213 -14.33 9.57 -5.98
N GLU A 214 -13.71 8.89 -5.03
CA GLU A 214 -14.37 8.21 -3.91
C GLU A 214 -14.29 9.07 -2.64
N GLN A 215 -15.35 9.07 -1.84
CA GLN A 215 -15.34 9.72 -0.55
C GLN A 215 -14.46 8.95 0.44
N LEU A 216 -13.54 9.65 1.09
CA LEU A 216 -12.82 9.12 2.24
C LEU A 216 -13.63 9.31 3.53
N PRO A 217 -13.50 8.37 4.48
CA PRO A 217 -14.06 8.52 5.82
C PRO A 217 -13.39 9.67 6.59
#